data_AF-A0A939BF66-F1
#
_entry.id   AF-A0A939BF66-F1
#
_cell.length_a   1.000
_cell.length_b   1.000
_cell.length_c   1.000
_cell.angle_alpha   90.00
_cell.angle_beta   90.00
_cell.angle_gamma   90.00
#
_symmetry.space_group_name_H-M   'P 1'
#
loop_
_entity.id
_entity.type
_entity.pdbx_description
1 polymer ?
#
loop_
_entity_poly.entity_id
_entity_poly.type
_entity_poly.pdbx_seq_one_letter_code
_entity_poly.pdbx_strand_id
1 'polypeptide(L)'
;MKKKIFIPIIALALVCCCVIGGTIAWLTDVTDPVTNTFTVGNIDIELDETTGNDYKMVPGITIEKDPTATVKANSEDCYLFVKVEKSANFDTFMTFETADGWTVLSEGVYYREVKNNAADQPFPVLKDNKVAVKDTVTKKMMDAIIKAPETAPTLTFTAYAVQMQNGEDTFTPEAAWAKVQP
;
A
#
# COMPACT_ATOMS: atom_id res chain seq x y z
N MET A 1 -40.00 16.84 -59.57
CA MET A 1 -39.89 16.06 -58.31
C MET A 1 -38.68 15.14 -58.40
N LYS A 2 -37.64 15.33 -57.56
CA LYS A 2 -36.72 14.28 -57.07
C LYS A 2 -36.15 14.77 -55.72
N LYS A 3 -36.55 14.11 -54.63
CA LYS A 3 -36.23 14.47 -53.23
C LYS A 3 -34.78 14.10 -52.92
N LYS A 4 -33.96 15.04 -52.43
CA LYS A 4 -32.57 14.79 -51.96
C LYS A 4 -32.54 14.33 -50.48
N ILE A 5 -33.28 13.28 -50.14
CA ILE A 5 -33.40 12.77 -48.75
C ILE A 5 -32.26 11.81 -48.36
N PHE A 6 -31.26 11.58 -49.23
CA PHE A 6 -30.25 10.53 -48.99
C PHE A 6 -28.97 10.95 -48.25
N ILE A 7 -28.82 12.21 -47.82
CA ILE A 7 -27.60 12.68 -47.15
C ILE A 7 -27.66 12.66 -45.60
N PRO A 8 -28.81 12.86 -44.90
CA PRO A 8 -28.79 12.89 -43.43
C PRO A 8 -28.78 11.50 -42.74
N ILE A 9 -29.03 10.40 -43.46
CA ILE A 9 -29.13 9.05 -42.85
C ILE A 9 -27.74 8.46 -42.54
N ILE A 10 -26.70 8.81 -43.31
CA ILE A 10 -25.33 8.34 -43.05
C ILE A 10 -24.70 9.08 -41.86
N ALA A 11 -25.11 10.33 -41.62
CA ALA A 11 -24.67 11.08 -40.44
C ALA A 11 -25.31 10.58 -39.13
N LEU A 12 -26.56 10.12 -39.16
CA LEU A 12 -27.23 9.57 -37.96
C LEU A 12 -26.72 8.16 -37.62
N ALA A 13 -26.30 7.36 -38.61
CA ALA A 13 -25.69 6.05 -38.38
C ALA A 13 -24.28 6.14 -37.77
N LEU A 14 -23.54 7.23 -38.01
CA LEU A 14 -22.19 7.44 -37.47
C LEU A 14 -22.21 7.94 -36.01
N VAL A 15 -23.31 8.52 -35.55
CA VAL A 15 -23.48 9.00 -34.16
C VAL A 15 -23.90 7.88 -33.20
N CYS A 16 -24.48 6.79 -33.70
CA CYS A 16 -24.95 5.67 -32.85
C CYS A 16 -23.88 4.61 -32.52
N CYS A 17 -22.64 4.72 -33.02
CA CYS A 17 -21.57 3.75 -32.72
C CYS A 17 -20.53 4.25 -31.70
N CYS A 18 -20.67 5.47 -31.16
CA CYS A 18 -19.73 6.05 -30.17
C CYS A 18 -20.26 6.06 -28.73
N VAL A 19 -21.06 5.07 -28.34
CA VAL A 19 -21.35 4.81 -26.91
C VAL A 19 -20.88 3.40 -26.52
N ILE A 20 -19.74 2.99 -27.07
CA ILE A 20 -18.89 1.96 -26.49
C ILE A 20 -17.72 2.72 -25.84
N GLY A 21 -17.80 3.00 -24.55
CA GLY A 21 -16.76 3.75 -23.83
C GLY A 21 -17.25 4.17 -22.44
N GLY A 22 -16.83 3.57 -21.34
CA GLY A 22 -15.79 2.58 -21.18
C GLY A 22 -16.12 1.63 -20.04
N THR A 23 -15.89 0.35 -20.28
CA THR A 23 -15.49 -0.55 -19.22
C THR A 23 -14.21 0.03 -18.64
N ILE A 24 -14.26 0.52 -17.41
CA ILE A 24 -13.09 0.91 -16.62
C ILE A 24 -12.19 -0.33 -16.56
N ALA A 25 -11.10 -0.33 -17.33
CA ALA A 25 -10.07 -1.35 -17.18
C ALA A 25 -9.29 -1.00 -15.91
N TRP A 26 -9.33 -1.91 -14.94
CA TRP A 26 -8.43 -1.89 -13.79
C TRP A 26 -7.19 -2.70 -14.19
N LEU A 27 -6.01 -2.15 -14.00
CA LEU A 27 -4.75 -2.86 -14.19
C LEU A 27 -4.41 -3.63 -12.90
N THR A 28 -4.18 -4.94 -12.99
CA THR A 28 -3.73 -5.83 -11.88
C THR A 28 -2.67 -6.79 -12.41
N ASP A 29 -1.58 -7.06 -11.68
CA ASP A 29 -0.42 -7.87 -12.15
C ASP A 29 0.24 -8.77 -11.05
N VAL A 30 0.90 -9.87 -11.45
CA VAL A 30 1.72 -10.86 -10.67
C VAL A 30 2.87 -11.42 -11.57
N THR A 31 4.12 -11.58 -11.07
CA THR A 31 5.38 -11.73 -11.88
C THR A 31 5.91 -13.18 -12.08
N ASP A 32 6.86 -13.52 -13.00
CA ASP A 32 8.32 -13.15 -13.13
C ASP A 32 8.85 -12.95 -14.61
N PRO A 33 10.15 -12.64 -14.93
CA PRO A 33 10.76 -11.29 -15.08
C PRO A 33 11.37 -10.87 -16.47
N VAL A 34 11.35 -9.54 -16.75
CA VAL A 34 12.31 -8.61 -17.46
C VAL A 34 12.59 -8.71 -19.00
N THR A 35 12.67 -7.67 -19.86
CA THR A 35 12.40 -6.19 -19.90
C THR A 35 12.49 -5.64 -21.36
N ASN A 36 11.64 -4.67 -21.77
CA ASN A 36 11.98 -3.47 -22.59
C ASN A 36 10.82 -2.44 -22.75
N THR A 37 11.20 -1.16 -22.87
CA THR A 37 10.51 0.07 -22.41
C THR A 37 9.51 0.72 -23.38
N PHE A 38 8.34 1.14 -22.85
CA PHE A 38 7.40 2.11 -23.42
C PHE A 38 6.87 3.04 -22.30
N THR A 39 6.68 4.33 -22.59
CA THR A 39 6.43 5.40 -21.61
C THR A 39 4.94 5.59 -21.27
N VAL A 40 4.58 5.34 -20.00
CA VAL A 40 3.44 5.82 -19.20
C VAL A 40 3.92 5.79 -17.73
N GLY A 41 3.42 6.67 -16.84
CA GLY A 41 3.94 6.89 -15.48
C GLY A 41 4.23 5.63 -14.65
N ASN A 42 5.35 5.63 -13.93
CA ASN A 42 5.84 4.53 -13.10
C ASN A 42 5.88 4.98 -11.62
N ILE A 43 5.44 4.11 -10.70
CA ILE A 43 5.64 4.27 -9.26
C ILE A 43 6.29 2.99 -8.76
N ASP A 44 7.52 3.11 -8.25
CA ASP A 44 8.30 1.99 -7.75
C ASP A 44 8.50 2.14 -6.25
N ILE A 45 8.20 1.08 -5.48
CA ILE A 45 8.28 1.07 -4.03
C ILE A 45 8.99 -0.18 -3.50
N GLU A 46 9.72 -0.02 -2.41
CA GLU A 46 10.40 -1.09 -1.68
C GLU A 46 10.00 -1.06 -0.21
N LEU A 47 9.83 -2.22 0.41
CA LEU A 47 9.65 -2.37 1.85
C LEU A 47 10.81 -3.21 2.39
N ASP A 48 11.65 -2.60 3.24
CA ASP A 48 12.84 -3.20 3.84
C ASP A 48 12.72 -3.22 5.37
N GLU A 49 13.34 -4.23 6.01
CA GLU A 49 13.55 -4.40 7.45
C GLU A 49 14.93 -5.01 7.67
N THR A 50 15.87 -4.26 8.27
CA THR A 50 17.28 -4.67 8.40
C THR A 50 17.62 -5.35 9.74
N THR A 51 16.65 -5.40 10.66
CA THR A 51 16.84 -5.88 12.04
C THR A 51 16.76 -7.41 12.22
N GLY A 52 16.42 -8.17 11.17
CA GLY A 52 16.51 -9.65 11.12
C GLY A 52 15.16 -10.40 11.29
N ASN A 53 15.21 -11.69 11.68
CA ASN A 53 14.03 -12.57 11.82
C ASN A 53 13.79 -13.13 13.24
N ASP A 54 14.82 -13.15 14.10
CA ASP A 54 14.77 -13.77 15.43
C ASP A 54 14.65 -12.73 16.55
N TYR A 55 13.42 -12.40 16.93
CA TYR A 55 13.14 -11.41 17.98
C TYR A 55 12.82 -12.08 19.31
N LYS A 56 13.66 -11.84 20.33
CA LYS A 56 13.39 -12.31 21.69
C LYS A 56 12.54 -11.29 22.44
N MET A 57 11.32 -11.67 22.79
CA MET A 57 10.51 -10.88 23.70
C MET A 57 11.12 -10.92 25.10
N VAL A 58 11.37 -9.75 25.69
CA VAL A 58 11.71 -9.58 27.10
C VAL A 58 10.73 -8.55 27.67
N PRO A 59 9.96 -8.86 28.73
CA PRO A 59 8.97 -7.93 29.29
C PRO A 59 9.58 -6.58 29.64
N GLY A 60 8.92 -5.50 29.24
CA GLY A 60 9.37 -4.12 29.49
C GLY A 60 10.52 -3.65 28.60
N ILE A 61 11.00 -4.46 27.65
CA ILE A 61 12.06 -4.11 26.71
C ILE A 61 11.48 -3.74 25.36
N THR A 62 12.12 -2.78 24.71
CA THR A 62 11.83 -2.41 23.32
C THR A 62 12.66 -3.24 22.35
N ILE A 63 12.01 -3.70 21.28
CA ILE A 63 12.63 -4.41 20.17
C ILE A 63 12.77 -3.41 19.02
N GLU A 64 13.98 -3.32 18.46
CA GLU A 64 14.24 -2.53 17.26
C GLU A 64 13.62 -3.22 16.05
N LYS A 65 12.86 -2.44 15.28
CA LYS A 65 12.04 -2.85 14.13
C LYS A 65 11.94 -1.69 13.17
N ASP A 66 12.50 -1.82 11.98
CA ASP A 66 12.70 -0.73 11.03
C ASP A 66 11.96 -0.90 9.70
N PRO A 67 10.67 -1.32 9.67
CA PRO A 67 9.92 -1.43 8.43
C PRO A 67 9.85 -0.05 7.77
N THR A 68 10.48 0.06 6.61
CA THR A 68 10.64 1.32 5.88
C THR A 68 10.10 1.16 4.47
N ALA A 69 9.01 1.88 4.17
CA ALA A 69 8.47 1.96 2.83
C ALA A 69 9.20 3.07 2.06
N THR A 70 9.90 2.72 0.98
CA THR A 70 10.68 3.65 0.17
C THR A 70 10.03 3.84 -1.17
N VAL A 71 9.69 5.09 -1.51
CA VAL A 71 9.29 5.45 -2.88
C VAL A 71 10.56 5.78 -3.66
N LYS A 72 10.81 5.07 -4.75
CA LYS A 72 12.04 5.21 -5.53
C LYS A 72 12.09 6.51 -6.31
N ALA A 73 13.31 6.96 -6.59
CA ALA A 73 13.61 8.13 -7.38
C ALA A 73 12.82 8.14 -8.70
N ASN A 74 12.31 9.32 -9.04
CA ASN A 74 11.52 9.62 -10.24
C ASN A 74 10.16 8.92 -10.32
N SER A 75 9.67 8.33 -9.21
CA SER A 75 8.27 7.90 -9.13
C SER A 75 7.32 9.10 -9.25
N GLU A 76 6.19 8.91 -9.94
CA GLU A 76 5.15 9.94 -10.05
C GLU A 76 4.51 10.29 -8.69
N ASP A 77 3.82 11.44 -8.64
CA ASP A 77 2.99 11.82 -7.50
C ASP A 77 2.02 10.68 -7.12
N CYS A 78 2.14 10.17 -5.89
CA CYS A 78 1.43 8.96 -5.48
C CYS A 78 0.91 9.02 -4.04
N TYR A 79 -0.14 8.26 -3.79
CA TYR A 79 -0.49 7.83 -2.45
C TYR A 79 0.33 6.58 -2.12
N LEU A 80 1.15 6.66 -1.09
CA LEU A 80 1.81 5.52 -0.48
C LEU A 80 0.93 5.01 0.66
N PHE A 81 0.59 3.73 0.66
CA PHE A 81 -0.16 3.05 1.69
C PHE A 81 0.71 2.04 2.41
N VAL A 82 0.46 1.85 3.70
CA VAL A 82 0.96 0.70 4.46
C VAL A 82 -0.19 0.07 5.22
N LYS A 83 -0.38 -1.23 5.00
CA LYS A 83 -1.25 -2.09 5.77
C LYS A 83 -0.43 -2.76 6.88
N VAL A 84 -0.90 -2.64 8.11
CA VAL A 84 -0.31 -3.19 9.32
C VAL A 84 -1.28 -4.20 9.91
N GLU A 85 -0.92 -5.48 9.84
CA GLU A 85 -1.75 -6.59 10.31
C GLU A 85 -1.17 -7.17 11.59
N LYS A 86 -1.97 -7.16 12.65
CA LYS A 86 -1.62 -7.74 13.95
C LYS A 86 -2.22 -9.13 14.07
N SER A 87 -1.52 -10.08 14.68
CA SER A 87 -2.19 -11.28 15.19
C SER A 87 -3.19 -10.90 16.30
N ALA A 88 -4.22 -11.73 16.49
CA ALA A 88 -5.27 -11.48 17.49
C ALA A 88 -4.73 -11.31 18.93
N ASN A 89 -3.58 -11.92 19.24
CA ASN A 89 -2.93 -11.82 20.54
C ASN A 89 -1.88 -10.69 20.64
N PHE A 90 -1.54 -9.98 19.56
CA PHE A 90 -0.46 -8.99 19.55
C PHE A 90 -0.58 -7.98 20.69
N ASP A 91 -1.75 -7.35 20.84
CA ASP A 91 -1.98 -6.32 21.86
C ASP A 91 -1.97 -6.88 23.30
N THR A 92 -1.89 -8.20 23.49
CA THR A 92 -1.63 -8.80 24.81
C THR A 92 -0.15 -8.73 25.19
N PHE A 93 0.74 -8.77 24.20
CA PHE A 93 2.18 -8.87 24.41
C PHE A 93 2.92 -7.56 24.13
N MET A 94 2.46 -6.79 23.14
CA MET A 94 3.26 -5.74 22.54
C MET A 94 2.43 -4.49 22.23
N THR A 95 3.12 -3.38 22.00
CA THR A 95 2.56 -2.11 21.53
C THR A 95 3.53 -1.48 20.54
N PHE A 96 3.02 -0.71 19.59
CA PHE A 96 3.82 0.14 18.72
C PHE A 96 3.12 1.48 18.50
N GLU A 97 3.87 2.47 18.06
CA GLU A 97 3.37 3.75 17.57
C GLU A 97 3.74 3.87 16.09
N THR A 98 2.84 4.42 15.27
CA THR A 98 3.14 4.75 13.89
C THR A 98 4.05 5.97 13.81
N ALA A 99 4.99 5.98 12.88
CA ALA A 99 5.86 7.12 12.64
C ALA A 99 5.06 8.37 12.21
N ASP A 100 5.67 9.54 12.38
CA ASP A 100 5.04 10.81 12.01
C ASP A 100 4.79 10.92 10.51
N GLY A 101 3.71 11.60 10.13
CA GLY A 101 3.32 11.86 8.74
C GLY A 101 2.47 10.78 8.08
N TRP A 102 2.09 9.71 8.80
CA TRP A 102 1.10 8.74 8.34
C TRP A 102 -0.31 9.17 8.77
N THR A 103 -1.27 9.07 7.85
CA THR A 103 -2.70 9.31 8.11
C THR A 103 -3.45 8.00 8.12
N VAL A 104 -4.33 7.78 9.10
CA VAL A 104 -5.18 6.58 9.16
C VAL A 104 -6.25 6.66 8.07
N LEU A 105 -6.31 5.65 7.20
CA LEU A 105 -7.40 5.48 6.24
C LEU A 105 -8.52 4.63 6.82
N SER A 106 -8.16 3.50 7.40
CA SER A 106 -9.05 2.54 8.05
C SER A 106 -8.27 1.70 9.06
N GLU A 107 -8.92 0.74 9.72
CA GLU A 107 -8.26 -0.13 10.69
C GLU A 107 -7.05 -0.84 10.06
N GLY A 108 -5.86 -0.56 10.60
CA GLY A 108 -4.61 -1.13 10.12
C GLY A 108 -4.12 -0.58 8.78
N VAL A 109 -4.80 0.38 8.15
CA VAL A 109 -4.35 0.97 6.87
C VAL A 109 -4.01 2.43 7.06
N TYR A 110 -2.79 2.78 6.69
CA TYR A 110 -2.24 4.13 6.77
C TYR A 110 -1.83 4.59 5.38
N TYR A 111 -1.87 5.90 5.14
CA TYR A 111 -1.41 6.46 3.88
C TYR A 111 -0.65 7.77 4.09
N ARG A 112 0.12 8.16 3.07
CA ARG A 112 0.68 9.50 2.92
C ARG A 112 0.77 9.89 1.45
N GLU A 113 0.82 11.18 1.23
CA GLU A 113 1.05 11.77 -0.08
C GLU A 113 2.56 11.88 -0.32
N VAL A 114 3.03 11.39 -1.46
CA VAL A 114 4.43 11.45 -1.87
C VAL A 114 4.53 12.15 -3.21
N LYS A 115 5.35 13.20 -3.28
CA LYS A 115 5.61 13.94 -4.52
C LYS A 115 6.79 13.34 -5.26
N ASN A 116 6.78 13.49 -6.59
CA ASN A 116 7.91 13.11 -7.41
C ASN A 116 9.20 13.77 -6.90
N ASN A 117 10.28 12.98 -6.85
CA ASN A 117 11.59 13.44 -6.41
C ASN A 117 12.69 12.69 -7.15
N ALA A 118 13.81 13.36 -7.44
CA ALA A 118 14.97 12.77 -8.11
C ALA A 118 15.77 11.80 -7.22
N ALA A 119 15.45 11.72 -5.92
CA ALA A 119 16.05 10.81 -4.96
C ALA A 119 15.01 9.86 -4.35
N ASP A 120 15.47 8.70 -3.85
CA ASP A 120 14.66 7.77 -3.07
C ASP A 120 14.14 8.45 -1.79
N GLN A 121 12.88 8.18 -1.46
CA GLN A 121 12.17 8.77 -0.33
C GLN A 121 11.78 7.67 0.66
N PRO A 122 12.60 7.42 1.70
CA PRO A 122 12.31 6.42 2.71
C PRO A 122 11.32 6.96 3.75
N PHE A 123 10.33 6.15 4.09
CA PHE A 123 9.31 6.45 5.09
C PHE A 123 9.22 5.32 6.12
N PRO A 124 9.84 5.50 7.30
CA PRO A 124 9.66 4.58 8.42
C PRO A 124 8.18 4.44 8.76
N VAL A 125 7.74 3.22 9.05
CA VAL A 125 6.35 2.94 9.43
C VAL A 125 6.17 3.02 10.94
N LEU A 126 7.17 2.56 11.69
CA LEU A 126 7.16 2.57 13.15
C LEU A 126 7.89 3.79 13.68
N LYS A 127 7.31 4.43 14.69
CA LYS A 127 7.96 5.53 15.39
C LYS A 127 9.23 5.04 16.06
N ASP A 128 10.31 5.78 15.87
CA ASP A 128 11.66 5.47 16.36
C ASP A 128 12.17 4.07 15.96
N ASN A 129 11.58 3.43 14.95
CA ASN A 129 11.87 2.06 14.53
C ASN A 129 11.77 1.04 15.69
N LYS A 130 10.66 1.08 16.44
CA LYS A 130 10.51 0.33 17.69
C LYS A 130 9.14 -0.32 17.87
N VAL A 131 9.16 -1.50 18.50
CA VAL A 131 7.98 -2.16 19.10
C VAL A 131 8.30 -2.46 20.57
N ALA A 132 7.43 -2.11 21.49
CA ALA A 132 7.62 -2.36 22.91
C ALA A 132 6.92 -3.65 23.36
N VAL A 133 7.61 -4.49 24.13
CA VAL A 133 7.01 -5.62 24.85
C VAL A 133 6.45 -5.10 26.17
N LYS A 134 5.18 -5.38 26.46
CA LYS A 134 4.51 -4.94 27.69
C LYS A 134 5.21 -5.53 28.93
N ASP A 135 5.30 -4.73 29.97
CA ASP A 135 5.79 -5.14 31.30
C ASP A 135 4.87 -6.16 31.98
N THR A 136 3.59 -6.20 31.57
CA THR A 136 2.60 -7.18 32.03
C THR A 136 2.81 -8.60 31.49
N VAL A 137 3.72 -8.80 30.53
CA VAL A 137 4.01 -10.13 29.97
C VAL A 137 4.68 -11.00 31.04
N THR A 138 4.06 -12.13 31.38
CA THR A 138 4.54 -13.03 32.43
C THR A 138 5.33 -14.21 31.87
N LYS A 139 6.18 -14.84 32.71
CA LYS A 139 6.87 -16.08 32.35
C LYS A 139 5.92 -17.18 31.86
N LYS A 140 4.72 -17.30 32.45
CA LYS A 140 3.70 -18.28 32.04
C LYS A 140 3.23 -18.05 30.60
N MET A 141 3.05 -16.78 30.20
CA MET A 141 2.68 -16.42 28.82
C MET A 141 3.81 -16.79 27.86
N MET A 142 5.06 -16.52 28.24
CA MET A 142 6.24 -16.84 27.42
C MET A 142 6.43 -18.36 27.28
N ASP A 143 6.30 -19.11 28.37
CA ASP A 143 6.39 -20.59 28.36
C ASP A 143 5.30 -21.20 27.45
N ALA A 144 4.11 -20.58 27.38
CA ALA A 144 3.05 -21.01 26.48
C ALA A 144 3.44 -20.81 25.00
N ILE A 145 4.06 -19.68 24.66
CA ILE A 145 4.59 -19.44 23.30
C ILE A 145 5.75 -20.40 22.98
N ILE A 146 6.66 -20.67 23.91
CA ILE A 146 7.76 -21.63 23.70
C ILE A 146 7.22 -23.03 23.39
N LYS A 147 6.12 -23.43 24.05
CA LYS A 147 5.47 -24.73 23.82
C LYS A 147 4.70 -24.79 22.50
N ALA A 148 4.19 -23.66 22.02
CA ALA A 148 3.41 -23.52 20.79
C ALA A 148 3.87 -22.29 19.98
N PRO A 149 5.06 -22.35 19.33
CA PRO A 149 5.67 -21.18 18.67
C PRO A 149 4.81 -20.55 17.58
N GLU A 150 3.94 -21.32 16.94
CA GLU A 150 2.97 -20.86 15.94
C GLU A 150 1.94 -19.86 16.50
N THR A 151 1.83 -19.78 17.83
CA THR A 151 0.96 -18.81 18.53
C THR A 151 1.67 -17.51 18.88
N ALA A 152 2.96 -17.37 18.53
CA ALA A 152 3.71 -16.14 18.79
C ALA A 152 3.01 -14.92 18.17
N PRO A 153 2.99 -13.76 18.87
CA PRO A 153 2.37 -12.56 18.33
C PRO A 153 3.11 -12.10 17.07
N THR A 154 2.37 -11.72 16.03
CA THR A 154 2.92 -11.23 14.76
C THR A 154 2.46 -9.82 14.47
N LEU A 155 3.33 -9.09 13.76
CA LEU A 155 3.07 -7.77 13.20
C LEU A 155 3.60 -7.76 11.78
N THR A 156 2.70 -7.73 10.80
CA THR A 156 3.01 -7.83 9.37
C THR A 156 2.76 -6.48 8.70
N PHE A 157 3.68 -6.07 7.83
CA PHE A 157 3.59 -4.83 7.07
C PHE A 157 3.51 -5.14 5.58
N THR A 158 2.61 -4.46 4.87
CA THR A 158 2.51 -4.52 3.41
C THR A 158 2.37 -3.11 2.87
N ALA A 159 3.28 -2.69 1.99
CA ALA A 159 3.23 -1.38 1.35
C ALA A 159 2.56 -1.46 -0.03
N TYR A 160 1.85 -0.41 -0.41
CA TYR A 160 1.22 -0.25 -1.72
C TYR A 160 1.38 1.18 -2.18
N ALA A 161 1.40 1.42 -3.50
CA ALA A 161 1.36 2.79 -4.00
C ALA A 161 0.44 2.91 -5.21
N VAL A 162 -0.23 4.06 -5.30
CA VAL A 162 -1.19 4.36 -6.37
C VAL A 162 -0.99 5.80 -6.83
N GLN A 163 -0.89 6.02 -8.13
CA GLN A 163 -0.74 7.37 -8.69
C GLN A 163 -1.92 8.26 -8.28
N MET A 164 -1.60 9.51 -7.94
CA MET A 164 -2.61 10.50 -7.56
C MET A 164 -3.45 10.95 -8.75
N GLN A 165 -2.90 10.87 -9.96
CA GLN A 165 -3.51 11.40 -11.17
C GLN A 165 -3.53 10.37 -12.29
N ASN A 166 -4.57 10.45 -13.13
CA ASN A 166 -4.62 9.76 -14.42
C ASN A 166 -5.20 10.74 -15.46
N GLY A 167 -4.33 11.48 -16.14
CA GLY A 167 -4.73 12.63 -16.95
C GLY A 167 -5.04 13.85 -16.07
N GLU A 168 -6.22 14.48 -16.27
CA GLU A 168 -6.64 15.65 -15.49
C GLU A 168 -7.35 15.26 -14.17
N ASP A 169 -7.70 13.99 -13.99
CA ASP A 169 -8.43 13.51 -12.83
C ASP A 169 -7.49 13.24 -11.64
N THR A 170 -7.76 13.87 -10.50
CA THR A 170 -7.16 13.57 -9.20
C THR A 170 -8.06 12.65 -8.38
N PHE A 171 -7.49 11.61 -7.75
CA PHE A 171 -8.24 10.65 -6.93
C PHE A 171 -8.11 10.94 -5.43
N THR A 172 -9.08 10.50 -4.63
CA THR A 172 -8.96 10.51 -3.16
C THR A 172 -8.16 9.30 -2.67
N PRO A 173 -7.59 9.33 -1.46
CA PRO A 173 -6.92 8.18 -0.85
C PRO A 173 -7.81 6.93 -0.76
N GLU A 174 -9.10 7.08 -0.48
CA GLU A 174 -10.06 5.96 -0.43
C GLU A 174 -10.28 5.34 -1.81
N ALA A 175 -10.43 6.18 -2.84
CA ALA A 175 -10.58 5.72 -4.21
C ALA A 175 -9.32 5.02 -4.72
N ALA A 176 -8.15 5.55 -4.37
CA ALA A 176 -6.86 4.94 -4.66
C ALA A 176 -6.68 3.61 -3.92
N TRP A 177 -7.00 3.55 -2.63
CA TRP A 177 -6.93 2.31 -1.86
C TRP A 177 -7.84 1.21 -2.41
N ALA A 178 -9.03 1.56 -2.87
CA ALA A 178 -9.94 0.62 -3.52
C ALA A 178 -9.36 -0.04 -4.80
N LYS A 179 -8.33 0.55 -5.43
CA LYS A 179 -7.59 -0.05 -6.57
C LYS A 179 -6.59 -1.13 -6.17
N VAL A 180 -6.12 -1.12 -4.93
CA VAL A 180 -5.07 -2.02 -4.44
C VAL A 180 -5.55 -2.93 -3.32
N GLN A 181 -6.85 -2.95 -3.06
CA GLN A 181 -7.51 -3.99 -2.25
C GLN A 181 -7.22 -5.36 -2.90
N PRO A 182 -6.62 -6.33 -2.19
CA PRO A 182 -6.54 -7.71 -2.66
C PRO A 182 -7.92 -8.37 -2.75
#